data_AF-A0A699YH01-F1
#
_entry.id   AF-A0A699YH01-F1
#
_cell.length_a   1.000
_cell.length_b   1.000
_cell.length_c   1.000
_cell.angle_alpha   90.00
_cell.angle_beta   90.00
_cell.angle_gamma   90.00
#
_symmetry.space_group_name_H-M   'P 1'
#
loop_
_entity.id
_entity.type
_entity.pdbx_description
1 polymer ?
#
loop_
_entity_poly.entity_id
_entity_poly.type
_entity_poly.pdbx_seq_one_letter_code
_entity_poly.pdbx_strand_id
1 'polypeptide(L)'
;MLLVDPLKRITIPEIRQHPWFTLHLPRYLAVMQAEAVVRSPRVDEEMVGEVVRLGFERDLLVDSLRTRQQNKATVTYYLMSDNR
;
A
#
# COMPACT_ATOMS: atom_id res chain seq x y z
N MET A 1 16.30 2.98 18.06
CA MET A 1 16.85 2.16 16.94
C MET A 1 18.11 1.37 17.29
N LEU A 2 18.91 1.75 18.28
CA LEU A 2 20.22 1.13 18.56
C LEU A 2 20.15 -0.12 19.46
N LEU A 3 19.06 -0.88 19.39
CA LEU A 3 18.90 -2.09 20.17
C LEU A 3 19.62 -3.26 19.45
N VAL A 4 20.51 -3.92 20.20
CA VAL A 4 21.37 -5.01 19.70
C VAL A 4 20.52 -6.19 19.24
N ASP A 5 19.51 -6.56 20.03
CA ASP A 5 18.58 -7.63 19.73
C ASP A 5 17.56 -7.18 18.67
N PRO A 6 17.52 -7.82 17.48
CA PRO A 6 16.60 -7.44 16.41
C PRO A 6 15.12 -7.68 16.77
N LEU A 7 14.81 -8.68 17.61
CA LEU A 7 13.43 -8.98 18.00
C LEU A 7 12.84 -7.91 18.94
N LYS A 8 13.72 -7.20 19.66
CA LYS A 8 13.34 -6.12 20.59
C LYS A 8 13.50 -4.75 19.95
N ARG A 9 14.00 -4.66 18.72
CA ARG A 9 14.20 -3.40 18.03
C ARG A 9 12.85 -2.80 17.65
N ILE A 10 12.68 -1.51 17.95
CA ILE A 10 11.51 -0.75 17.54
C ILE A 10 11.22 -0.91 16.04
N THR A 11 9.95 -1.13 15.71
CA THR A 11 9.42 -1.32 14.35
C THR A 11 9.06 0.01 13.69
N ILE A 12 8.91 0.02 12.36
CA ILE A 12 8.51 1.23 11.63
C ILE A 12 7.14 1.77 12.09
N PRO A 13 6.08 0.96 12.28
CA PRO A 13 4.81 1.45 12.80
C PRO A 13 4.93 2.15 14.15
N GLU A 14 5.74 1.59 15.07
CA GLU A 14 5.99 2.18 16.39
C GLU A 14 6.76 3.51 16.29
N ILE A 15 7.74 3.61 15.39
CA ILE A 15 8.43 4.88 15.10
C ILE A 15 7.44 5.93 14.58
N ARG A 16 6.52 5.55 13.67
CA ARG A 16 5.55 6.46 13.06
C ARG A 16 4.55 7.05 14.05
N GLN A 17 4.29 6.34 15.16
CA GLN A 17 3.43 6.79 16.26
C GLN A 17 4.18 7.63 17.31
N HIS A 18 5.52 7.67 17.25
CA HIS A 18 6.32 8.34 18.28
C HIS A 18 6.13 9.87 18.22
N PRO A 19 5.88 10.56 19.35
CA PRO A 19 5.59 12.01 19.36
C PRO A 19 6.67 12.89 18.72
N TRP A 20 7.94 12.49 18.86
CA TRP A 20 9.05 13.19 18.20
C TRP A 20 9.02 13.04 16.67
N PHE A 21 8.57 11.90 16.16
CA PHE A 21 8.51 11.64 14.71
C PHE A 21 7.33 12.38 14.05
N THR A 22 6.22 12.55 14.77
CA THR A 22 5.03 13.25 14.26
C THR A 22 5.14 14.77 14.35
N LEU A 23 6.08 15.29 15.14
CA LEU A 23 6.32 16.72 15.27
C LEU A 23 6.77 17.31 13.92
N HIS A 24 5.99 18.26 13.39
CA HIS A 24 6.20 18.88 12.07
C HIS A 24 6.26 17.90 10.90
N LEU A 25 5.65 16.71 10.99
CA LEU A 25 5.63 15.74 9.91
C LEU A 25 4.83 16.29 8.71
N PRO A 26 5.45 16.43 7.51
CA PRO A 26 4.74 16.86 6.31
C PRO A 26 3.57 15.93 5.97
N ARG A 27 2.46 16.51 5.50
CA ARG A 27 1.20 15.77 5.28
C ARG A 27 1.37 14.57 4.34
N TYR A 28 2.18 14.68 3.29
CA TYR A 28 2.39 13.59 2.33
C TYR A 28 3.08 12.36 2.95
N LEU A 29 3.83 12.50 4.05
CA LEU A 29 4.42 11.38 4.80
C LEU A 29 3.47 10.82 5.87
N ALA A 30 2.48 11.61 6.29
CA ALA A 30 1.45 11.22 7.26
C ALA A 30 0.34 10.37 6.61
N VAL A 31 0.07 10.53 5.30
CA VAL A 31 -1.05 9.86 4.61
C VAL A 31 -0.95 8.34 4.63
N MET A 32 0.25 7.76 4.53
CA MET A 32 0.42 6.30 4.62
C MET A 32 0.13 5.73 6.04
N GLN A 33 -0.27 6.55 7.03
CA GLN A 33 -0.67 6.11 8.37
C GLN A 33 -2.18 5.87 8.50
N ALA A 34 -2.99 6.48 7.63
CA ALA A 34 -4.34 5.98 7.46
C ALA A 34 -4.15 4.63 6.81
N GLU A 35 -4.40 3.55 7.55
CA GLU A 35 -4.79 2.28 6.96
C GLU A 35 -5.59 2.61 5.72
N ALA A 36 -5.21 2.04 4.58
CA ALA A 36 -6.04 2.10 3.39
C ALA A 36 -7.42 1.65 3.84
N VAL A 37 -8.27 2.61 4.24
CA VAL A 37 -9.66 2.41 4.54
C VAL A 37 -10.12 2.05 3.17
N VAL A 38 -10.20 0.75 2.94
CA VAL A 38 -10.74 0.09 1.78
C VAL A 38 -12.19 0.55 1.74
N ARG A 39 -12.37 1.80 1.31
CA ARG A 39 -13.58 2.34 0.75
C ARG A 39 -13.74 1.52 -0.51
N SER A 40 -14.43 0.38 -0.34
CA SER A 40 -15.14 -0.39 -1.36
C SER A 40 -14.45 -0.41 -2.74
N PRO A 41 -13.92 -1.54 -3.21
CA PRO A 41 -13.29 -1.58 -4.52
C PRO A 41 -14.41 -1.49 -5.57
N ARG A 42 -14.81 -0.28 -5.93
CA ARG A 42 -15.03 -0.01 -7.34
C ARG A 42 -13.64 -0.16 -7.93
N VAL A 43 -13.42 -1.31 -8.56
CA VAL A 43 -12.22 -1.54 -9.36
C VAL A 43 -12.11 -0.35 -10.30
N ASP A 44 -11.04 0.41 -10.17
CA ASP A 44 -10.82 1.57 -11.03
C ASP A 44 -10.37 1.03 -12.40
N GLU A 45 -11.27 1.15 -13.37
CA GLU A 45 -11.07 0.64 -14.72
C GLU A 45 -9.90 1.35 -15.42
N GLU A 46 -9.59 2.59 -15.04
CA GLU A 46 -8.43 3.34 -15.53
C GLU A 46 -7.13 2.66 -15.05
N MET A 47 -7.05 2.32 -13.76
CA MET A 47 -5.91 1.62 -13.16
C MET A 47 -5.74 0.20 -13.71
N VAL A 48 -6.84 -0.52 -13.95
CA VAL A 48 -6.79 -1.82 -14.63
C VAL A 48 -6.17 -1.66 -16.02
N GLY A 49 -6.53 -0.61 -16.77
CA GLY A 49 -5.90 -0.30 -18.06
C GLY A 49 -4.40 -0.02 -17.97
N GLU A 50 -3.95 0.69 -16.93
CA GLU A 50 -2.53 0.92 -16.69
C GLU A 50 -1.76 -0.36 -16.38
N VAL A 51 -2.31 -1.22 -15.51
CA VAL A 51 -1.71 -2.50 -15.15
C VAL A 51 -1.68 -3.45 -16.36
N VAL A 52 -2.72 -3.45 -17.19
CA VAL A 52 -2.73 -4.24 -18.44
C VAL A 52 -1.66 -3.75 -19.42
N ARG A 53 -1.43 -2.43 -19.51
CA ARG A 53 -0.33 -1.85 -20.32
C ARG A 53 1.06 -2.25 -19.82
N LEU A 54 1.22 -2.61 -18.55
CA LEU A 54 2.45 -3.19 -18.02
C LEU A 54 2.64 -4.68 -18.39
N GLY A 55 1.68 -5.29 -19.09
CA GLY A 55 1.76 -6.67 -19.60
C GLY A 55 1.01 -7.71 -18.75
N PHE A 56 0.15 -7.27 -17.83
CA PHE A 56 -0.71 -8.20 -17.07
C PHE A 56 -2.02 -8.49 -17.81
N GLU A 57 -2.52 -9.71 -17.66
CA GLU A 57 -3.81 -10.11 -18.25
C GLU A 57 -4.99 -9.53 -17.47
N ARG A 58 -5.93 -8.90 -18.17
CA ARG A 58 -7.07 -8.21 -17.55
C ARG A 58 -7.97 -9.16 -16.76
N ASP A 59 -8.31 -10.30 -17.34
CA ASP A 59 -9.25 -11.25 -16.71
C ASP A 59 -8.63 -11.86 -15.44
N LEU A 60 -7.35 -12.21 -15.49
CA LEU A 60 -6.59 -12.67 -14.31
C LEU A 60 -6.53 -11.59 -13.22
N LEU A 61 -6.31 -10.33 -13.59
CA LEU A 61 -6.26 -9.23 -12.64
C LEU A 61 -7.62 -8.99 -11.98
N VAL A 62 -8.70 -8.93 -12.77
CA VAL A 62 -10.06 -8.71 -12.25
C VAL A 62 -10.48 -9.86 -11.34
N ASP A 63 -10.16 -11.11 -11.70
CA ASP A 63 -10.43 -12.28 -10.86
C ASP A 63 -9.59 -12.26 -9.59
N SER A 64 -8.30 -11.92 -9.68
CA SER A 64 -7.40 -11.77 -8.52
C SER A 64 -7.87 -10.67 -7.56
N LEU A 65 -8.40 -9.55 -8.08
CA LEU A 65 -8.96 -8.46 -7.28
C LEU A 65 -10.26 -8.87 -6.59
N ARG A 66 -11.13 -9.64 -7.27
CA ARG A 66 -12.38 -10.17 -6.69
C ARG A 66 -12.13 -11.21 -5.61
N THR A 67 -11.20 -12.12 -5.86
CA THR A 67 -10.79 -13.19 -4.93
C THR A 67 -9.87 -12.71 -3.82
N ARG A 68 -9.46 -11.42 -3.84
CA ARG A 68 -8.47 -10.81 -2.93
C ARG A 68 -7.15 -11.59 -2.85
N GLN A 69 -6.73 -12.20 -3.96
CA GLN A 69 -5.47 -12.92 -4.04
C GLN A 69 -4.28 -11.95 -4.06
N GLN A 70 -3.25 -12.25 -3.28
CA GLN A 70 -1.99 -11.51 -3.25
C GLN A 70 -1.06 -11.99 -4.36
N ASN A 71 -1.38 -11.59 -5.60
CA ASN A 71 -0.60 -11.89 -6.79
C ASN A 71 0.21 -10.67 -7.24
N LYS A 72 1.21 -10.88 -8.09
CA LYS A 72 2.02 -9.80 -8.67
C LYS A 72 1.13 -8.71 -9.29
N ALA A 73 0.08 -9.10 -10.02
CA ALA A 73 -0.86 -8.19 -10.65
C ALA A 73 -1.63 -7.33 -9.63
N THR A 74 -2.13 -7.95 -8.56
CA THR A 74 -2.84 -7.26 -7.46
C THR A 74 -1.94 -6.28 -6.72
N VAL A 75 -0.68 -6.66 -6.47
CA VAL A 75 0.31 -5.78 -5.84
C VAL A 75 0.61 -4.58 -6.74
N THR A 76 0.81 -4.79 -8.04
CA THR A 76 1.01 -3.69 -9.01
C THR A 76 -0.16 -2.72 -8.99
N TYR A 77 -1.40 -3.22 -9.01
CA TYR A 77 -2.61 -2.39 -8.94
C TYR A 77 -2.63 -1.50 -7.67
N TYR A 78 -2.35 -2.08 -6.50
CA TYR A 78 -2.35 -1.30 -5.26
C TYR A 78 -1.19 -0.31 -5.18
N LEU A 79 -0.01 -0.64 -5.71
CA LEU A 79 1.12 0.29 -5.76
C LEU A 79 0.84 1.50 -6.66
N MET A 80 0.22 1.29 -7.82
CA MET A 80 -0.17 2.39 -8.72
C MET A 80 -1.29 3.24 -8.11
N SER A 81 -2.23 2.60 -7.40
CA SER A 81 -3.29 3.31 -6.70
C SER A 81 -2.79 4.16 -5.52
N ASP A 82 -1.69 3.77 -4.86
CA ASP A 82 -1.10 4.51 -3.72
C ASP A 82 -0.23 5.69 -4.18
N ASN A 83 0.25 5.68 -5.43
CA ASN A 83 1.08 6.75 -5.97
C ASN A 83 0.28 7.97 -6.48
N ARG A 84 -1.04 7.86 -6.56
CA ARG A 84 -1.94 8.90 -7.07
C ARG A 84 -2.44 9.82 -5.96
#